data_AF-A0A920HLS7-F1
#
_entry.id   AF-A0A920HLS7-F1
#
_cell.length_a   1.000
_cell.length_b   1.000
_cell.length_c   1.000
_cell.angle_alpha   90.00
_cell.angle_beta   90.00
_cell.angle_gamma   90.00
#
_symmetry.space_group_name_H-M   'P 1'
#
loop_
_entity.id
_entity.type
_entity.pdbx_description
1 polymer ?
#
loop_
_entity_poly.entity_id
_entity_poly.type
_entity_poly.pdbx_seq_one_letter_code
_entity_poly.pdbx_strand_id
1 'polypeptide(L)'
;MSSNIDQNEVNKFSNIAEKWWDPKGEFKPLHVINPLRAKYVASKINLDGKLVLDVGCGGGLLSEALDDYGATVMGIDVTEKISM
;
A
#
# COMPACT_ATOMS: atom_id res chain seq x y z
N MET A 1 8.23 26.10 -6.80
CA MET A 1 7.96 24.92 -5.95
C MET A 1 9.09 23.94 -6.18
N SER A 2 9.74 23.46 -5.12
CA SER A 2 10.70 22.36 -5.20
C SER A 2 9.94 21.04 -5.40
N SER A 3 10.51 20.11 -6.16
CA SER A 3 9.98 18.75 -6.25
C SER A 3 9.96 18.12 -4.85
N ASN A 4 8.85 17.47 -4.47
CA ASN A 4 8.72 16.69 -3.24
C ASN A 4 8.85 15.18 -3.51
N ILE A 5 9.65 14.82 -4.51
CA ILE A 5 9.86 13.45 -4.97
C ILE A 5 11.36 13.21 -5.04
N ASP A 6 11.82 12.14 -4.38
CA ASP A 6 13.17 11.60 -4.57
C ASP A 6 13.13 10.49 -5.63
N GLN A 7 13.70 10.78 -6.80
CA GLN A 7 13.71 9.85 -7.92
C GLN A 7 14.51 8.57 -7.62
N ASN A 8 15.50 8.61 -6.72
CA ASN A 8 16.29 7.43 -6.38
C ASN A 8 15.44 6.41 -5.61
N GLU A 9 14.59 6.86 -4.69
CA GLU A 9 13.67 5.97 -3.97
C GLU A 9 12.59 5.43 -4.92
N VAL A 10 12.04 6.25 -5.82
CA VAL A 10 11.09 5.79 -6.87
C VAL A 10 11.69 4.64 -7.69
N ASN A 11 12.93 4.81 -8.16
CA ASN A 11 13.61 3.79 -8.97
C ASN A 11 13.87 2.50 -8.18
N LYS A 12 14.29 2.63 -6.92
CA LYS A 12 14.55 1.50 -6.03
C LYS A 12 13.32 0.62 -5.85
N PHE A 13 12.15 1.21 -5.56
CA PHE A 13 10.91 0.44 -5.39
C PHE A 13 10.38 -0.11 -6.72
N SER A 14 10.49 0.65 -7.81
CA SER A 14 10.09 0.19 -9.15
C SER A 14 10.88 -1.05 -9.60
N ASN A 15 12.17 -1.15 -9.26
CA ASN A 15 13.03 -2.28 -9.65
C ASN A 15 12.66 -3.61 -8.98
N ILE A 16 12.00 -3.56 -7.83
CA ILE A 16 11.56 -4.76 -7.10
C ILE A 16 10.05 -4.93 -7.13
N ALA A 17 9.33 -4.10 -7.90
CA ALA A 17 7.88 -4.06 -7.93
C ALA A 17 7.24 -5.44 -8.14
N GLU A 18 7.73 -6.21 -9.12
CA GLU A 18 7.18 -7.54 -9.48
C GLU A 18 7.15 -8.56 -8.32
N LYS A 19 7.89 -8.31 -7.24
CA LYS A 19 7.92 -9.15 -6.03
C LYS A 19 6.98 -8.68 -4.93
N TRP A 20 6.15 -7.65 -5.16
CA TRP A 20 5.33 -7.01 -4.12
C TRP A 20 4.45 -7.99 -3.37
N TRP A 21 3.87 -8.94 -4.11
CA TRP A 21 2.93 -9.93 -3.59
C TRP A 21 3.57 -11.28 -3.26
N ASP A 22 4.89 -11.43 -3.36
CA ASP A 22 5.57 -12.63 -2.86
C ASP A 22 5.71 -12.55 -1.32
N PRO A 23 4.97 -13.39 -0.55
CA PRO A 23 5.02 -13.37 0.91
C PRO A 23 6.38 -13.82 1.47
N LYS A 24 7.26 -14.38 0.64
CA LYS A 24 8.63 -14.78 1.00
C LYS A 24 9.71 -13.86 0.40
N GLY A 25 9.31 -12.87 -0.39
CA GLY A 25 10.21 -11.95 -1.10
C GLY A 25 10.65 -10.74 -0.27
N GLU A 26 11.17 -9.72 -0.97
CA GLU A 26 11.70 -8.46 -0.39
C GLU A 26 10.67 -7.73 0.48
N PHE A 27 9.38 -7.87 0.17
CA PHE A 27 8.28 -7.24 0.88
C PHE A 27 7.65 -8.10 1.97
N LYS A 28 8.24 -9.27 2.30
CA LYS A 28 7.77 -10.15 3.38
C LYS A 28 7.43 -9.42 4.69
N PRO A 29 8.21 -8.43 5.18
CA PRO A 29 7.83 -7.69 6.37
C PRO A 29 6.48 -6.96 6.25
N LEU A 30 6.15 -6.43 5.07
CA LEU A 30 4.85 -5.79 4.81
C LEU A 30 3.70 -6.81 4.85
N HIS A 31 3.89 -8.00 4.29
CA HIS A 31 2.91 -9.10 4.39
C HIS A 31 2.65 -9.50 5.83
N VAL A 32 3.71 -9.67 6.63
CA VAL A 32 3.61 -10.08 8.04
C VAL A 32 2.92 -9.01 8.89
N ILE A 33 3.22 -7.73 8.67
CA ILE A 33 2.62 -6.65 9.45
C ILE A 33 1.20 -6.28 8.96
N ASN A 34 0.82 -6.62 7.72
CA ASN A 34 -0.42 -6.16 7.09
C ASN A 34 -1.68 -6.43 7.93
N PRO A 35 -1.90 -7.66 8.44
CA PRO A 35 -3.10 -7.94 9.24
C PRO A 35 -3.17 -7.10 10.51
N LEU A 36 -2.01 -6.83 11.14
CA LEU A 36 -1.94 -6.02 12.36
C LEU A 36 -2.28 -4.56 12.08
N ARG A 37 -1.71 -3.97 11.02
CA ARG A 37 -1.98 -2.56 10.68
C ARG A 37 -3.40 -2.34 10.18
N ALA A 38 -3.95 -3.24 9.35
CA ALA A 38 -5.32 -3.14 8.87
C ALA A 38 -6.32 -3.24 10.04
N LYS A 39 -6.10 -4.22 10.94
CA LYS A 39 -6.88 -4.34 12.18
C LYS A 39 -6.76 -3.11 13.08
N TYR A 40 -5.56 -2.53 13.20
CA TYR A 40 -5.37 -1.30 13.97
C TYR A 40 -6.23 -0.16 13.40
N VAL A 41 -6.21 0.07 12.08
CA VAL A 41 -7.06 1.09 11.44
C VAL A 41 -8.54 0.80 11.67
N ALA A 42 -8.99 -0.43 11.42
CA ALA A 42 -10.38 -0.86 11.65
C ALA A 42 -10.81 -0.77 13.13
N SER A 43 -9.87 -0.84 14.08
CA SER A 43 -10.17 -0.65 15.51
C SER A 43 -10.39 0.81 15.90
N LYS A 44 -9.92 1.76 15.08
CA LYS A 44 -10.05 3.20 15.34
C LYS A 44 -11.30 3.79 14.73
N ILE A 45 -11.73 3.27 13.58
CA ILE A 45 -12.92 3.73 12.86
C ILE A 45 -13.65 2.54 12.23
N ASN A 46 -14.98 2.61 12.14
CA ASN A 46 -15.71 1.70 11.28
C ASN A 46 -15.45 2.07 9.81
N LEU A 47 -14.90 1.12 9.04
CA LEU A 47 -14.47 1.31 7.66
C LEU A 47 -15.57 1.08 6.63
N ASP A 48 -16.66 0.40 7.00
CA ASP A 48 -17.77 0.10 6.09
C ASP A 48 -18.36 1.37 5.45
N GLY A 49 -18.35 1.41 4.12
CA GLY A 49 -18.81 2.54 3.30
C GLY A 49 -17.95 3.80 3.37
N LYS A 50 -16.74 3.74 3.95
CA LYS A 50 -15.83 4.90 4.02
C LYS A 50 -14.99 5.04 2.76
N LEU A 51 -14.80 6.28 2.32
CA LEU A 51 -13.78 6.61 1.33
C LEU A 51 -12.42 6.73 2.01
N VAL A 52 -11.44 5.96 1.55
CA VAL A 52 -10.08 5.93 2.13
C VAL A 52 -9.06 6.25 1.04
N LEU A 53 -8.06 7.06 1.37
CA LEU A 53 -6.90 7.34 0.53
C LEU A 53 -5.65 6.67 1.14
N ASP A 54 -5.05 5.73 0.39
CA ASP A 54 -3.78 5.09 0.75
C ASP A 54 -2.63 5.76 -0.03
N VAL A 55 -1.85 6.60 0.67
CA VAL A 55 -0.78 7.41 0.06
C VAL A 55 0.54 6.66 0.11
N GLY A 56 1.14 6.43 -1.06
CA GLY A 56 2.28 5.51 -1.19
C GLY A 56 1.82 4.06 -1.12
N CYS A 57 0.71 3.74 -1.81
CA CYS A 57 0.09 2.42 -1.74
C CYS A 57 1.01 1.31 -2.28
N GLY A 58 1.98 1.65 -3.12
CA GLY A 58 2.79 0.69 -3.86
C GLY A 58 1.92 -0.35 -4.54
N GLY A 59 2.24 -1.64 -4.35
CA GLY A 59 1.45 -2.77 -4.84
C GLY A 59 0.15 -3.08 -4.07
N GLY A 60 -0.35 -2.19 -3.21
CA GLY A 60 -1.74 -2.24 -2.75
C GLY A 60 -2.06 -3.15 -1.56
N LEU A 61 -1.05 -3.73 -0.88
CA LEU A 61 -1.28 -4.65 0.25
C LEU A 61 -2.23 -4.10 1.33
N LEU A 62 -2.04 -2.84 1.74
CA LEU A 62 -2.92 -2.23 2.73
C LEU A 62 -4.25 -1.83 2.11
N SER A 63 -4.23 -1.30 0.88
CA SER A 63 -5.43 -0.91 0.15
C SER A 63 -6.43 -2.06 0.05
N GLU A 64 -6.01 -3.26 -0.39
CA GLU A 64 -6.88 -4.44 -0.46
C GLU A 64 -7.38 -4.85 0.93
N ALA A 65 -6.51 -4.85 1.94
CA ALA A 65 -6.92 -5.22 3.28
C ALA A 65 -7.93 -4.24 3.90
N LEU A 66 -7.92 -2.96 3.51
CA LEU A 66 -8.92 -1.98 3.95
C LEU A 66 -10.24 -2.11 3.17
N ASP A 67 -10.18 -2.50 1.90
CA ASP A 67 -11.35 -2.86 1.09
C ASP A 67 -12.08 -4.09 1.68
N ASP A 68 -11.34 -5.09 2.16
CA ASP A 68 -11.89 -6.25 2.89
C ASP A 68 -12.69 -5.86 4.16
N TYR A 69 -12.40 -4.69 4.76
CA TYR A 69 -13.17 -4.13 5.87
C TYR A 69 -14.38 -3.28 5.43
N GLY A 70 -14.69 -3.23 4.13
CA GLY A 70 -15.83 -2.52 3.55
C GLY A 70 -15.55 -1.07 3.15
N ALA A 71 -14.30 -0.62 3.17
CA ALA A 71 -13.95 0.70 2.66
C ALA A 71 -13.95 0.73 1.12
N THR A 72 -14.18 1.90 0.53
CA THR A 72 -13.85 2.17 -0.87
C THR A 72 -12.50 2.89 -0.90
N VAL A 73 -11.46 2.20 -1.38
CA VAL A 73 -10.09 2.67 -1.26
C VAL A 73 -9.58 3.24 -2.59
N MET A 74 -8.93 4.40 -2.52
CA MET A 74 -8.12 4.96 -3.60
C MET A 74 -6.65 4.89 -3.19
N GLY A 75 -5.86 4.09 -3.91
CA GLY A 75 -4.41 4.09 -3.77
C GLY A 75 -3.76 5.13 -4.68
N ILE A 76 -2.78 5.87 -4.17
CA ILE A 76 -1.91 6.71 -4.98
C ILE A 76 -0.44 6.35 -4.73
N ASP A 77 0.35 6.31 -5.79
CA ASP A 77 1.79 6.17 -5.72
C ASP A 77 2.46 7.05 -6.78
N VAL A 78 3.72 7.40 -6.52
CA VAL A 78 4.56 8.13 -7.46
C VAL A 78 5.22 7.20 -8.48
N THR A 79 5.24 5.89 -8.23
CA THR A 79 5.75 4.90 -9.19
C THR A 79 4.73 4.59 -10.28
N GLU A 80 5.10 4.72 -11.56
CA GLU A 80 4.23 4.34 -12.68
C GLU A 80 4.11 2.82 -12.86
N LYS A 81 5.15 2.06 -12.43
CA LYS A 81 5.23 0.62 -12.60
C LYS A 81 4.83 -0.08 -11.31
N ILE A 82 3.53 -0.35 -11.18
CA ILE A 82 2.96 -1.09 -10.06
C ILE A 82 2.51 -2.44 -10.63
N SER A 83 3.14 -3.54 -10.18
CA SER A 83 2.64 -4.88 -10.48
C SER A 83 1.52 -5.20 -9.51
N MET A 84 0.29 -5.30 -10.03
CA MET A 84 -0.79 -6.02 -9.38
C MET A 84 -0.63 -7.51 -9.67
#